data_AF-A0A842LXJ6-F1
#
_entry.id   AF-A0A842LXJ6-F1
#
_cell.length_a   1.000
_cell.length_b   1.000
_cell.length_c   1.000
_cell.angle_alpha   90.00
_cell.angle_beta   90.00
_cell.angle_gamma   90.00
#
_symmetry.space_group_name_H-M   'P 1'
#
loop_
_entity.id
_entity.type
_entity.pdbx_description
1 polymer ?
#
loop_
_entity_poly.entity_id
_entity_poly.type
_entity_poly.pdbx_seq_one_letter_code
_entity_poly.pdbx_strand_id
1 'polypeptide(L)'
;MKKFASILLIFSILCLSAAVLAETYEQSPFLIPESVPSVGELYAGEDVTIKITFDEGPGADSLGSSILSFETGLASPVSWTVQLLDKDDNPVETISKSSSEFTLEVDHQDFEKISVVLSGKAPAVQKRTQITVAKILQTVSDGGESQTLRVIDLKAYVTNADISDALNAISEAESEIEKAEDAIEEAKAAGADVSMAESKLSDAENLLESAKNLYNAGNANGALLTAKSASDAAKEAYEYAIEAKEKAEAASFRNRLIIYGAIGAIAVIVIIALIMRQRGSFRRL
;
A
#
# COMPACT_ATOMS: atom_id res chain seq x y z
N MET A 1 -38.08 -63.18 -22.80
CA MET A 1 -39.36 -62.99 -23.52
C MET A 1 -39.87 -61.59 -23.21
N LYS A 2 -40.17 -60.80 -24.27
CA LYS A 2 -41.17 -59.71 -24.41
C LYS A 2 -41.25 -58.65 -23.29
N LYS A 3 -40.75 -57.42 -23.51
CA LYS A 3 -41.40 -56.25 -24.19
C LYS A 3 -42.56 -55.60 -23.39
N PHE A 4 -42.47 -54.27 -23.25
CA PHE A 4 -43.49 -53.18 -23.17
C PHE A 4 -43.02 -52.14 -22.12
N ALA A 5 -42.42 -51.00 -22.46
CA ALA A 5 -42.92 -49.81 -23.18
C ALA A 5 -44.00 -49.01 -22.42
N SER A 6 -43.66 -47.81 -21.95
CA SER A 6 -44.45 -46.55 -21.87
C SER A 6 -43.79 -45.62 -20.84
N ILE A 7 -43.05 -44.58 -21.24
CA ILE A 7 -43.53 -43.20 -21.44
C ILE A 7 -44.20 -42.64 -20.17
N LEU A 8 -43.49 -41.81 -19.40
CA LEU A 8 -44.13 -40.68 -18.71
C LEU A 8 -43.11 -39.62 -18.24
N LEU A 9 -43.39 -38.40 -18.72
CA LEU A 9 -43.15 -37.08 -18.12
C LEU A 9 -41.74 -36.62 -17.73
N ILE A 10 -41.15 -35.88 -18.67
CA ILE A 10 -40.22 -34.78 -18.46
C ILE A 10 -40.96 -33.67 -17.70
N PHE A 11 -40.52 -33.33 -16.48
CA PHE A 11 -40.87 -32.07 -15.81
C PHE A 11 -39.63 -31.52 -15.12
N SER A 12 -38.71 -31.00 -15.93
CA SER A 12 -37.63 -30.14 -15.47
C SER A 12 -38.23 -28.75 -15.23
N ILE A 13 -38.63 -28.48 -13.99
CA ILE A 13 -38.99 -27.13 -13.55
C ILE A 13 -37.67 -26.39 -13.35
N LEU A 14 -37.22 -25.75 -14.43
CA LEU A 14 -36.20 -24.71 -14.39
C LEU A 14 -36.86 -23.50 -13.70
N CYS A 15 -36.72 -23.39 -12.37
CA CYS A 15 -37.02 -22.16 -11.65
C CYS A 15 -36.00 -21.10 -12.09
N LEU A 16 -36.30 -20.42 -13.19
CA LEU A 16 -35.65 -19.20 -13.60
C LEU A 16 -36.17 -18.09 -12.67
N SER A 17 -35.63 -18.02 -11.45
CA SER A 17 -35.82 -16.84 -10.60
C SER A 17 -35.08 -15.69 -11.28
N ALA A 18 -35.83 -14.82 -11.95
CA ALA A 18 -35.35 -13.51 -12.31
C ALA A 18 -34.95 -12.80 -11.01
N ALA A 19 -33.66 -12.76 -10.73
CA ALA A 19 -33.11 -11.78 -9.81
C ALA A 19 -33.38 -10.43 -10.47
N VAL A 20 -34.49 -9.80 -10.08
CA VAL A 20 -34.67 -8.36 -10.29
C VAL A 20 -33.55 -7.73 -9.48
N LEU A 21 -32.49 -7.35 -10.17
CA LEU A 21 -31.56 -6.36 -9.65
C LEU A 21 -32.39 -5.10 -9.52
N ALA A 22 -32.88 -4.84 -8.30
CA ALA A 22 -33.32 -3.51 -7.95
C ALA A 22 -32.07 -2.65 -8.06
N GLU A 23 -31.93 -1.96 -9.19
CA GLU A 23 -31.03 -0.81 -9.28
C GLU A 23 -31.53 0.16 -8.22
N THR A 24 -30.86 0.15 -7.07
CA THR A 24 -31.02 1.20 -6.07
C THR A 24 -30.57 2.47 -6.76
N TYR A 25 -31.53 3.26 -7.22
CA TYR A 25 -31.30 4.59 -7.75
C TYR A 25 -30.73 5.41 -6.60
N GLU A 26 -29.40 5.56 -6.53
CA GLU A 26 -28.77 6.47 -5.58
C GLU A 26 -29.22 7.88 -5.95
N GLN A 27 -30.20 8.41 -5.22
CA GLN A 27 -30.54 9.80 -5.32
C GLN A 27 -29.30 10.63 -4.98
N SER A 28 -28.98 11.59 -5.87
CA SER A 28 -27.89 12.53 -5.62
C SER A 28 -28.26 13.45 -4.46
N PRO A 29 -27.30 13.84 -3.59
CA PRO A 29 -27.54 14.85 -2.58
C PRO A 29 -27.99 16.15 -3.22
N PHE A 30 -28.82 16.91 -2.49
CA PHE A 30 -29.28 18.22 -2.95
C PHE A 30 -28.24 19.30 -2.70
N LEU A 31 -27.25 19.07 -1.84
CA LEU A 31 -26.07 19.92 -1.77
C LEU A 31 -24.98 19.34 -2.65
N ILE A 32 -24.46 20.15 -3.56
CA ILE A 32 -23.39 19.76 -4.49
C ILE A 32 -22.15 20.60 -4.15
N PRO A 33 -21.03 20.00 -3.75
CA PRO A 33 -19.81 20.77 -3.50
C PRO A 33 -19.27 21.36 -4.81
N GLU A 34 -19.00 22.68 -4.83
CA GLU A 34 -18.35 23.36 -5.96
C GLU A 34 -16.98 22.73 -6.27
N SER A 35 -16.27 22.35 -5.21
CA SER A 35 -15.04 21.57 -5.29
C SER A 35 -14.83 20.79 -4.00
N VAL A 36 -14.24 19.59 -4.12
CA VAL A 36 -13.80 18.81 -2.96
C VAL A 36 -12.30 19.06 -2.78
N PRO A 37 -11.87 19.67 -1.66
CA PRO A 37 -10.45 19.90 -1.43
C PRO A 37 -9.70 18.57 -1.33
N SER A 38 -8.51 18.51 -1.92
CA SER A 38 -7.58 17.40 -1.68
C SER A 38 -6.86 17.63 -0.36
N VAL A 39 -6.97 16.69 0.56
CA VAL A 39 -6.19 16.68 1.80
C VAL A 39 -5.16 15.59 1.64
N GLY A 40 -3.89 15.98 1.57
CA GLY A 40 -2.77 15.06 1.47
C GLY A 40 -2.56 14.27 2.76
N GLU A 41 -1.36 13.72 2.91
CA GLU A 41 -0.94 13.18 4.21
C GLU A 41 -0.72 14.31 5.21
N LEU A 42 -1.18 14.08 6.44
CA LEU A 42 -1.12 15.02 7.55
C LEU A 42 -0.10 14.54 8.59
N TYR A 43 0.60 15.47 9.22
CA TYR A 43 1.46 15.18 10.37
C TYR A 43 0.70 15.39 11.68
N ALA A 44 0.86 14.48 12.65
CA ALA A 44 0.24 14.58 13.96
C ALA A 44 0.51 15.95 14.62
N GLY A 45 -0.55 16.63 15.06
CA GLY A 45 -0.50 17.96 15.66
C GLY A 45 -0.52 19.13 14.67
N GLU A 46 -0.39 18.88 13.36
CA GLU A 46 -0.50 19.87 12.29
C GLU A 46 -1.87 20.55 12.31
N ASP A 47 -1.90 21.86 12.07
CA ASP A 47 -3.13 22.63 11.92
C ASP A 47 -3.74 22.35 10.54
N VAL A 48 -4.99 21.90 10.54
CA VAL A 48 -5.76 21.59 9.34
C VAL A 48 -6.87 22.63 9.23
N THR A 49 -6.98 23.27 8.07
CA THR A 49 -8.13 24.11 7.74
C THR A 49 -8.62 23.78 6.34
N ILE A 50 -9.90 23.44 6.24
CA ILE A 50 -10.57 23.17 4.96
C ILE A 50 -11.71 24.17 4.79
N LYS A 51 -11.92 24.60 3.54
CA LYS A 51 -13.09 25.39 3.13
C LYS A 51 -13.79 24.65 2.02
N ILE A 52 -15.10 24.55 2.12
CA ILE A 52 -15.96 23.88 1.14
C ILE A 52 -17.18 24.76 0.91
N THR A 53 -17.47 25.05 -0.34
CA THR A 53 -18.71 25.73 -0.75
C THR A 53 -19.62 24.71 -1.42
N PHE A 54 -20.90 24.74 -1.09
CA PHE A 54 -21.94 23.92 -1.70
C PHE A 54 -22.92 24.81 -2.44
N ASP A 55 -23.19 24.45 -3.68
CA ASP A 55 -24.34 24.94 -4.43
C ASP A 55 -25.56 24.07 -4.11
N GLU A 56 -26.73 24.68 -4.20
CA GLU A 56 -27.97 23.94 -4.25
C GLU A 56 -28.12 23.20 -5.59
N GLY A 57 -28.40 21.91 -5.48
CA GLY A 57 -28.65 21.00 -6.58
C GLY A 57 -30.10 21.07 -7.06
N PRO A 58 -30.41 20.42 -8.18
CA PRO A 58 -31.74 20.47 -8.77
C PRO A 58 -32.83 20.01 -7.79
N GLY A 59 -33.82 20.88 -7.56
CA GLY A 59 -34.97 20.57 -6.70
C GLY A 59 -34.81 20.93 -5.22
N ALA A 60 -33.71 21.57 -4.82
CA ALA A 60 -33.50 22.04 -3.45
C ALA A 60 -34.63 22.95 -2.95
N ASP A 61 -35.08 23.90 -3.77
CA ASP A 61 -36.17 24.86 -3.46
C ASP A 61 -37.48 24.16 -3.07
N SER A 62 -37.67 22.91 -3.53
CA SER A 62 -38.88 22.12 -3.30
C SER A 62 -38.83 21.23 -2.04
N LEU A 63 -37.66 21.11 -1.40
CA LEU A 63 -37.47 20.30 -0.20
C LEU A 63 -38.04 20.94 1.07
N GLY A 64 -38.12 22.27 1.13
CA GLY A 64 -38.34 22.98 2.39
C GLY A 64 -37.11 22.86 3.27
N SER A 65 -37.13 21.99 4.30
CA SER A 65 -36.02 21.86 5.24
C SER A 65 -35.27 20.52 5.17
N SER A 66 -33.99 20.55 5.53
CA SER A 66 -33.17 19.34 5.72
C SER A 66 -32.28 19.44 6.96
N ILE A 67 -31.79 18.29 7.43
CA ILE A 67 -30.85 18.22 8.55
C ILE A 67 -29.46 17.87 8.02
N LEU A 68 -28.52 18.79 8.17
CA LEU A 68 -27.11 18.57 7.91
C LEU A 68 -26.44 18.00 9.16
N SER A 69 -25.68 16.93 9.00
CA SER A 69 -24.86 16.31 10.05
C SER A 69 -23.39 16.44 9.71
N PHE A 70 -22.62 17.02 10.61
CA PHE A 70 -21.19 17.27 10.46
C PHE A 70 -20.42 16.38 11.42
N GLU A 71 -19.35 15.76 10.94
CA GLU A 71 -18.47 14.88 11.69
C GLU A 71 -17.02 15.12 11.28
N THR A 72 -16.10 15.12 12.25
CA THR A 72 -14.65 15.17 12.01
C THR A 72 -13.88 14.31 12.99
N GLY A 73 -12.81 13.68 12.50
CA GLY A 73 -11.78 13.00 13.28
C GLY A 73 -10.56 13.88 13.60
N LEU A 74 -10.62 15.18 13.34
CA LEU A 74 -9.60 16.12 13.79
C LEU A 74 -9.63 16.23 15.32
N ALA A 75 -8.45 16.39 15.91
CA ALA A 75 -8.26 16.63 17.32
C ALA A 75 -8.47 18.11 17.69
N SER A 76 -8.74 18.33 18.97
CA SER A 76 -8.95 19.66 19.54
C SER A 76 -7.73 20.59 19.38
N PRO A 77 -7.96 21.91 19.23
CA PRO A 77 -9.27 22.56 19.17
C PRO A 77 -9.93 22.36 17.80
N VAL A 78 -11.20 21.91 17.79
CA VAL A 78 -12.01 21.80 16.57
C VAL A 78 -12.97 22.99 16.49
N SER A 79 -13.10 23.59 15.31
CA SER A 79 -14.05 24.66 15.04
C SER A 79 -14.65 24.53 13.64
N TRP A 80 -15.97 24.58 13.57
CA TRP A 80 -16.76 24.69 12.36
C TRP A 80 -17.34 26.09 12.27
N THR A 81 -17.27 26.69 11.10
CA THR A 81 -18.01 27.91 10.72
C THR A 81 -18.82 27.59 9.47
N VAL A 82 -20.15 27.64 9.59
CA VAL A 82 -21.08 27.44 8.49
C VAL A 82 -21.72 28.78 8.16
N GLN A 83 -21.63 29.20 6.91
CA GLN A 83 -22.26 30.42 6.40
C GLN A 83 -23.31 30.04 5.37
N LEU A 84 -24.55 30.47 5.59
CA LEU A 84 -25.62 30.41 4.60
C LEU A 84 -25.54 31.70 3.79
N LEU A 85 -25.41 31.61 2.47
CA LEU A 85 -25.13 32.73 1.57
C LEU A 85 -26.31 32.96 0.62
N ASP A 86 -26.60 34.22 0.31
CA ASP A 86 -27.55 34.60 -0.74
C ASP A 86 -26.91 34.51 -2.15
N LYS A 87 -27.71 34.83 -3.18
CA LYS A 87 -27.29 34.82 -4.60
C LYS A 87 -26.12 35.77 -4.92
N ASP A 88 -25.88 36.76 -4.07
CA ASP A 88 -24.84 37.77 -4.21
C ASP A 88 -23.62 37.43 -3.29
N ASP A 89 -23.55 36.18 -2.80
CA ASP A 89 -22.56 35.61 -1.87
C ASP A 89 -22.47 36.35 -0.51
N ASN A 90 -23.51 37.07 -0.09
CA ASN A 90 -23.55 37.71 1.22
C ASN A 90 -24.05 36.73 2.29
N PRO A 91 -23.45 36.73 3.49
CA PRO A 91 -23.91 35.86 4.57
C PRO A 91 -25.28 36.31 5.10
N VAL A 92 -26.27 35.43 4.95
CA VAL A 92 -27.60 35.55 5.55
C VAL A 92 -27.55 35.06 7.00
N GLU A 93 -26.83 33.97 7.24
CA GLU A 93 -26.60 33.41 8.58
C GLU A 93 -25.16 32.92 8.74
N THR A 94 -24.63 32.99 9.96
CA THR A 94 -23.32 32.42 10.31
C THR A 94 -23.41 31.66 11.62
N ILE A 95 -23.08 30.37 11.58
CA ILE A 95 -23.11 29.45 12.72
C ILE A 95 -21.69 29.00 13.02
N SER A 96 -21.30 29.11 14.29
CA SER A 96 -20.00 28.62 14.79
C SER A 96 -20.19 27.53 15.82
N LYS A 97 -19.49 26.41 15.67
CA LYS A 97 -19.54 25.27 16.59
C LYS A 97 -18.13 24.78 16.91
N SER A 98 -17.89 24.41 18.16
CA SER A 98 -16.62 23.84 18.62
C SER A 98 -16.83 22.41 19.11
N SER A 99 -17.16 21.51 18.19
CA SER A 99 -17.45 20.10 18.46
C SER A 99 -16.93 19.22 17.34
N SER A 100 -16.60 17.96 17.64
CA SER A 100 -16.27 16.94 16.63
C SER A 100 -17.47 16.52 15.80
N GLU A 101 -18.68 16.70 16.33
CA GLU A 101 -19.93 16.43 15.65
C GLU A 101 -21.01 17.43 16.04
N PHE A 102 -21.89 17.77 15.09
CA PHE A 102 -23.13 18.50 15.37
C PHE A 102 -24.11 18.35 14.20
N THR A 103 -25.36 18.70 14.45
CA THR A 103 -26.39 18.81 13.41
C THR A 103 -26.87 20.25 13.26
N LEU A 104 -27.31 20.58 12.05
CA LEU A 104 -27.91 21.87 11.69
C LEU A 104 -29.15 21.60 10.84
N GLU A 105 -30.28 22.12 11.28
CA GLU A 105 -31.47 22.21 10.43
C GLU A 105 -31.33 23.43 9.52
N VAL A 106 -31.56 23.26 8.23
CA VAL A 106 -31.50 24.32 7.23
C VAL A 106 -32.80 24.36 6.44
N ASP A 107 -33.31 25.56 6.16
CA ASP A 107 -34.40 25.79 5.23
C ASP A 107 -33.80 26.23 3.89
N HIS A 108 -34.03 25.43 2.86
CA HIS A 108 -33.51 25.64 1.50
C HIS A 108 -34.14 26.85 0.80
N GLN A 109 -35.12 27.53 1.41
CA GLN A 109 -35.68 28.78 0.87
C GLN A 109 -34.90 30.03 1.33
N ASP A 110 -34.04 29.89 2.35
CA ASP A 110 -33.39 31.03 3.01
C ASP A 110 -31.98 31.35 2.45
N PHE A 111 -31.42 30.46 1.62
CA PHE A 111 -30.06 30.60 1.08
C PHE A 111 -29.94 29.97 -0.31
N GLU A 112 -28.87 30.31 -1.02
CA GLU A 112 -28.53 29.75 -2.34
C GLU A 112 -27.25 28.91 -2.28
N LYS A 113 -26.37 29.20 -1.32
CA LYS A 113 -25.13 28.44 -1.08
C LYS A 113 -24.82 28.26 0.39
N ILE A 114 -24.03 27.23 0.67
CA ILE A 114 -23.46 27.00 2.01
C ILE A 114 -21.94 27.02 1.91
N SER A 115 -21.28 27.89 2.68
CA SER A 115 -19.82 27.88 2.86
C SER A 115 -19.46 27.34 4.24
N VAL A 116 -18.74 26.22 4.26
CA VAL A 116 -18.28 25.55 5.48
C VAL A 116 -16.77 25.68 5.60
N VAL A 117 -16.31 26.20 6.74
CA VAL A 117 -14.91 26.20 7.14
C VAL A 117 -14.76 25.30 8.36
N LEU A 118 -13.89 24.29 8.26
CA LEU A 118 -13.48 23.46 9.38
C LEU A 118 -12.02 23.71 9.68
N SER A 119 -11.72 23.98 10.94
CA SER A 119 -10.36 24.05 11.47
C SER A 119 -10.19 23.06 12.62
N GLY A 120 -9.03 22.43 12.69
CA GLY A 120 -8.69 21.48 13.74
C GLY A 120 -7.22 21.10 13.71
N LYS A 121 -6.81 20.15 14.55
CA LYS A 121 -5.49 19.55 14.49
C LYS A 121 -5.55 18.11 13.98
N ALA A 122 -4.54 17.68 13.23
CA ALA A 122 -4.38 16.26 12.97
C ALA A 122 -4.15 15.50 14.29
N PRO A 123 -4.86 14.40 14.56
CA PRO A 123 -4.76 13.67 15.82
C PRO A 123 -3.40 13.02 16.01
N ALA A 124 -3.04 12.75 17.27
CA ALA A 124 -1.88 11.92 17.58
C ALA A 124 -2.16 10.46 17.18
N VAL A 125 -1.20 9.83 16.51
CA VAL A 125 -1.29 8.44 16.05
C VAL A 125 0.00 7.69 16.38
N GLN A 126 -0.13 6.39 16.65
CA GLN A 126 1.00 5.49 16.92
C GLN A 126 1.45 4.71 15.67
N LYS A 127 0.62 4.70 14.65
CA LYS A 127 0.87 4.12 13.33
C LYS A 127 0.16 4.95 12.26
N ARG A 128 0.57 4.83 11.01
CA ARG A 128 -0.09 5.52 9.91
C ARG A 128 -1.56 5.14 9.89
N THR A 129 -2.44 6.11 10.11
CA THR A 129 -3.88 5.85 10.33
C THR A 129 -4.70 6.75 9.43
N GLN A 130 -5.69 6.18 8.75
CA GLN A 130 -6.66 6.96 7.99
C GLN A 130 -7.70 7.54 8.95
N ILE A 131 -7.97 8.84 8.80
CA ILE A 131 -9.02 9.55 9.55
C ILE A 131 -10.04 10.15 8.59
N THR A 132 -11.23 10.42 9.11
CA THR A 132 -12.22 11.28 8.47
C THR A 132 -11.87 12.73 8.80
N VAL A 133 -11.38 13.50 7.83
CA VAL A 133 -11.10 14.93 8.02
C VAL A 133 -12.40 15.71 8.15
N ALA A 134 -13.35 15.45 7.23
CA ALA A 134 -14.69 16.01 7.29
C ALA A 134 -15.69 15.08 6.64
N LYS A 135 -16.83 14.89 7.29
CA LYS A 135 -17.96 14.16 6.75
C LYS A 135 -19.22 14.98 6.97
N ILE A 136 -19.94 15.18 5.88
CA ILE A 136 -21.18 15.97 5.85
C ILE A 136 -22.24 15.09 5.22
N LEU A 137 -23.31 14.85 5.98
CA LEU A 137 -24.48 14.10 5.55
C LEU A 137 -25.70 15.03 5.52
N GLN A 138 -26.59 14.83 4.57
CA GLN A 138 -27.85 15.55 4.48
C GLN A 138 -28.99 14.55 4.68
N THR A 139 -29.84 14.80 5.67
CA THR A 139 -31.07 14.01 5.89
C THR A 139 -32.26 14.82 5.45
N VAL A 140 -32.98 14.33 4.44
CA VAL A 140 -34.22 14.90 3.93
C VAL A 140 -35.40 14.06 4.36
N SER A 141 -36.55 14.70 4.59
CA SER A 141 -37.80 14.02 4.93
C SER A 141 -38.83 14.33 3.85
N ASP A 142 -39.24 13.31 3.09
CA ASP A 142 -40.27 13.45 2.06
C ASP A 142 -41.38 12.43 2.32
N GLY A 143 -42.63 12.89 2.39
CA GLY A 143 -43.79 12.01 2.57
C GLY A 143 -43.81 11.17 3.86
N GLY A 144 -42.97 11.49 4.86
CA GLY A 144 -42.82 10.72 6.10
C GLY A 144 -41.70 9.67 6.09
N GLU A 145 -40.96 9.54 4.99
CA GLU A 145 -39.73 8.76 4.92
C GLU A 145 -38.51 9.68 5.00
N SER A 146 -37.53 9.29 5.82
CA SER A 146 -36.26 10.03 5.93
C SER A 146 -35.16 9.31 5.16
N GLN A 147 -34.43 10.05 4.33
CA GLN A 147 -33.28 9.55 3.60
C GLN A 147 -32.03 10.34 3.97
N THR A 148 -30.96 9.64 4.32
CA THR A 148 -29.66 10.25 4.61
C THR A 148 -28.73 10.07 3.43
N LEU A 149 -28.37 11.18 2.80
CA LEU A 149 -27.50 11.27 1.63
C LEU A 149 -26.11 11.74 2.07
N ARG A 150 -25.08 11.15 1.47
CA ARG A 150 -23.70 11.58 1.70
C ARG A 150 -23.39 12.76 0.80
N VAL A 151 -23.06 13.90 1.40
CA VAL A 151 -22.61 15.09 0.67
C VAL A 151 -21.10 15.05 0.51
N ILE A 152 -20.37 14.85 1.62
CA ILE A 152 -18.90 14.71 1.63
C ILE A 152 -18.46 13.62 2.61
N ASP A 153 -17.40 12.90 2.23
CA ASP A 153 -16.62 12.01 3.10
C ASP A 153 -15.13 12.15 2.73
N LEU A 154 -14.49 13.17 3.31
CA LEU A 154 -13.10 13.52 3.07
C LEU A 154 -12.20 12.80 4.06
N LYS A 155 -11.26 12.00 3.56
CA LYS A 155 -10.34 11.18 4.36
C LYS A 155 -8.89 11.54 4.08
N ALA A 156 -8.05 11.44 5.09
CA ALA A 156 -6.60 11.63 4.98
C ALA A 156 -5.86 10.61 5.84
N TYR A 157 -4.61 10.32 5.49
CA TYR A 157 -3.70 9.59 6.37
C TYR A 157 -3.01 10.55 7.32
N VAL A 158 -2.87 10.15 8.57
CA VAL A 158 -2.09 10.85 9.57
C VAL A 158 -0.85 10.03 9.88
N THR A 159 0.30 10.69 9.93
CA THR A 159 1.61 10.13 10.25
C THR A 159 2.35 11.02 11.26
N ASN A 160 3.57 10.63 11.63
CA ASN A 160 4.53 11.47 12.31
C ASN A 160 5.95 11.10 11.86
N ALA A 161 6.97 11.80 12.36
CA ALA A 161 8.36 11.54 11.99
C ALA A 161 8.78 10.08 12.30
N ASP A 162 8.51 9.60 13.51
CA ASP A 162 8.88 8.24 13.93
C ASP A 162 8.22 7.15 13.06
N ILE A 163 6.94 7.32 12.72
CA ILE A 163 6.19 6.42 11.84
C ILE A 163 6.79 6.42 10.43
N SER A 164 7.10 7.61 9.90
CA SER A 164 7.69 7.75 8.57
C SER A 164 9.08 7.12 8.51
N ASP A 165 9.92 7.36 9.53
CA ASP A 165 11.26 6.80 9.61
C ASP A 165 11.22 5.28 9.73
N ALA A 166 10.30 4.74 10.54
CA ALA A 166 10.10 3.29 10.66
C ALA A 166 9.68 2.66 9.34
N LEU A 167 8.72 3.26 8.61
CA LEU A 167 8.29 2.76 7.30
C LEU A 167 9.42 2.80 6.27
N ASN A 168 10.20 3.88 6.25
CA ASN A 168 11.35 4.01 5.35
C ASN A 168 12.42 2.95 5.66
N ALA A 169 12.73 2.71 6.95
CA ALA A 169 13.69 1.69 7.35
C ALA A 169 13.21 0.26 7.04
N ILE A 170 11.91 -0.02 7.20
CA ILE A 170 11.31 -1.30 6.78
C ILE A 170 11.48 -1.49 5.27
N SER A 171 11.17 -0.46 4.47
CA SER A 171 11.32 -0.52 3.01
C SER A 171 12.79 -0.66 2.58
N GLU A 172 13.73 -0.01 3.28
CA GLU A 172 15.17 -0.19 3.03
C GLU A 172 15.60 -1.63 3.35
N ALA A 173 15.18 -2.19 4.48
CA ALA A 173 15.48 -3.56 4.85
C ALA A 173 14.93 -4.58 3.83
N GLU A 174 13.72 -4.37 3.31
CA GLU A 174 13.15 -5.19 2.23
C GLU A 174 14.03 -5.15 0.97
N SER A 175 14.47 -3.96 0.55
CA SER A 175 15.34 -3.82 -0.62
C SER A 175 16.72 -4.45 -0.42
N GLU A 176 17.30 -4.37 0.77
CA GLU A 176 18.60 -5.00 1.06
C GLU A 176 18.49 -6.52 1.15
N ILE A 177 17.37 -7.05 1.64
CA ILE A 177 17.07 -8.49 1.61
C ILE A 177 17.01 -9.00 0.17
N GLU A 178 16.28 -8.32 -0.71
CA GLU A 178 16.19 -8.68 -2.14
C GLU A 178 17.59 -8.72 -2.81
N LYS A 179 18.44 -7.72 -2.53
CA LYS A 179 19.83 -7.71 -3.04
C LYS A 179 20.65 -8.88 -2.52
N ALA A 180 20.48 -9.24 -1.25
CA ALA A 180 21.19 -10.37 -0.65
C ALA A 180 20.73 -11.70 -1.24
N GLU A 181 19.43 -11.87 -1.47
CA GLU A 181 18.86 -13.03 -2.17
C GLU A 181 19.47 -13.19 -3.56
N ASP A 182 19.45 -12.14 -4.38
CA ASP A 182 20.05 -12.12 -5.72
C ASP A 182 21.54 -12.53 -5.68
N ALA A 183 22.33 -11.94 -4.78
CA ALA A 183 23.75 -12.24 -4.64
C ALA A 183 24.01 -13.70 -4.21
N ILE A 184 23.17 -14.25 -3.33
CA ILE A 184 23.24 -15.64 -2.91
C ILE A 184 22.93 -16.58 -4.09
N GLU A 185 21.92 -16.27 -4.89
CA GLU A 185 21.59 -17.05 -6.10
C GLU A 185 22.74 -17.04 -7.11
N GLU A 186 23.35 -15.88 -7.35
CA GLU A 186 24.52 -15.77 -8.21
C GLU A 186 25.73 -16.58 -7.69
N ALA A 187 25.98 -16.52 -6.38
CA ALA A 187 27.06 -17.27 -5.74
C ALA A 187 26.82 -18.80 -5.84
N LYS A 188 25.57 -19.25 -5.62
CA LYS A 188 25.16 -20.65 -5.84
C LYS A 188 25.38 -21.08 -7.29
N ALA A 189 25.02 -20.25 -8.26
CA ALA A 189 25.22 -20.53 -9.68
C ALA A 189 26.71 -20.65 -10.05
N ALA A 190 27.59 -19.94 -9.35
CA ALA A 190 29.05 -20.09 -9.46
C ALA A 190 29.61 -21.34 -8.74
N GLY A 191 28.76 -22.10 -8.04
CA GLY A 191 29.15 -23.29 -7.27
C GLY A 191 29.78 -22.96 -5.92
N ALA A 192 29.54 -21.77 -5.37
CA ALA A 192 30.01 -21.37 -4.06
C ALA A 192 29.21 -22.03 -2.92
N ASP A 193 29.86 -22.24 -1.78
CA ASP A 193 29.17 -22.55 -0.52
C ASP A 193 28.69 -21.23 0.12
N VAL A 194 27.38 -21.08 0.21
CA VAL A 194 26.70 -19.87 0.68
C VAL A 194 26.06 -20.03 2.06
N SER A 195 26.39 -21.09 2.79
CA SER A 195 25.73 -21.42 4.07
C SER A 195 25.74 -20.26 5.08
N MET A 196 26.83 -19.50 5.14
CA MET A 196 26.93 -18.31 6.01
C MET A 196 26.04 -17.16 5.54
N ALA A 197 25.97 -16.91 4.23
CA ALA A 197 25.12 -15.88 3.66
C ALA A 197 23.64 -16.21 3.87
N GLU A 198 23.24 -17.46 3.66
CA GLU A 198 21.86 -17.93 3.92
C GLU A 198 21.47 -17.80 5.40
N SER A 199 22.39 -18.11 6.32
CA SER A 199 22.15 -17.91 7.75
C SER A 199 21.88 -16.45 8.08
N LYS A 200 22.65 -15.52 7.49
CA LYS A 200 22.49 -14.08 7.72
C LYS A 200 21.24 -13.51 7.06
N LEU A 201 20.89 -14.01 5.88
CA LEU A 201 19.62 -13.70 5.24
C LEU A 201 18.45 -14.11 6.13
N SER A 202 18.49 -15.32 6.70
CA SER A 202 17.45 -15.78 7.62
C SER A 202 17.33 -14.91 8.87
N ASP A 203 18.46 -14.46 9.44
CA ASP A 203 18.46 -13.50 10.54
C ASP A 203 17.78 -12.17 10.13
N ALA A 204 18.09 -11.66 8.93
CA ALA A 204 17.52 -10.44 8.38
C ALA A 204 15.99 -10.54 8.18
N GLU A 205 15.50 -11.64 7.60
CA GLU A 205 14.07 -11.90 7.41
C GLU A 205 13.31 -11.94 8.75
N ASN A 206 13.86 -12.64 9.75
CA ASN A 206 13.27 -12.72 11.09
C ASN A 206 13.21 -11.35 11.78
N LEU A 207 14.24 -10.52 11.61
CA LEU A 207 14.28 -9.15 12.11
C LEU A 207 13.27 -8.27 11.38
N LEU A 208 13.16 -8.37 10.06
CA LEU A 208 12.19 -7.61 9.27
C LEU A 208 10.75 -7.94 9.72
N GLU A 209 10.44 -9.22 9.90
CA GLU A 209 9.13 -9.65 10.40
C GLU A 209 8.86 -9.10 11.81
N SER A 210 9.87 -9.13 12.68
CA SER A 210 9.78 -8.52 14.01
C SER A 210 9.54 -7.01 13.94
N ALA A 211 10.19 -6.30 13.01
CA ALA A 211 9.99 -4.87 12.80
C ALA A 211 8.57 -4.55 12.32
N LYS A 212 8.02 -5.33 11.39
CA LYS A 212 6.63 -5.22 10.91
C LYS A 212 5.63 -5.44 12.05
N ASN A 213 5.88 -6.43 12.90
CA ASN A 213 5.05 -6.71 14.07
C ASN A 213 5.08 -5.55 15.10
N LEU A 214 6.26 -4.99 15.36
CA LEU A 214 6.41 -3.80 16.22
C LEU A 214 5.68 -2.59 15.65
N TYR A 215 5.77 -2.36 14.34
CA TYR A 215 5.07 -1.27 13.66
C TYR A 215 3.55 -1.43 13.79
N ASN A 216 3.03 -2.62 13.53
CA ASN A 216 1.60 -2.94 13.63
C ASN A 216 1.06 -2.77 15.06
N ALA A 217 1.91 -3.03 16.07
CA ALA A 217 1.63 -2.81 17.48
C ALA A 217 1.72 -1.33 17.92
N GLY A 218 2.04 -0.40 17.01
CA GLY A 218 2.17 1.03 17.30
C GLY A 218 3.51 1.44 17.94
N ASN A 219 4.51 0.55 17.92
CA ASN A 219 5.86 0.85 18.41
C ASN A 219 6.77 1.23 17.23
N ALA A 220 6.58 2.44 16.70
CA ALA A 220 7.35 2.95 15.56
C ALA A 220 8.87 2.99 15.83
N ASN A 221 9.30 3.48 17.00
CA ASN A 221 10.72 3.52 17.33
C ASN A 221 11.35 2.12 17.45
N GLY A 222 10.64 1.16 18.04
CA GLY A 222 11.08 -0.24 18.06
C GLY A 222 11.19 -0.82 16.65
N ALA A 223 10.17 -0.60 15.81
CA ALA A 223 10.19 -1.02 14.42
C ALA A 223 11.36 -0.44 13.64
N LEU A 224 11.64 0.86 13.80
CA LEU A 224 12.78 1.54 13.19
C LEU A 224 14.12 0.88 13.54
N LEU A 225 14.38 0.65 14.83
CA LEU A 225 15.63 0.06 15.29
C LEU A 225 15.78 -1.39 14.78
N THR A 226 14.71 -2.18 14.86
CA THR A 226 14.73 -3.58 14.39
C THR A 226 14.87 -3.67 12.87
N ALA A 227 14.23 -2.79 12.11
CA ALA A 227 14.36 -2.73 10.65
C ALA A 227 15.79 -2.35 10.23
N LYS A 228 16.45 -1.43 10.94
CA LYS A 228 17.88 -1.14 10.70
C LYS A 228 18.75 -2.36 10.94
N SER A 229 18.53 -3.10 12.02
CA SER A 229 19.24 -4.37 12.26
C SER A 229 18.97 -5.42 11.17
N ALA A 230 17.75 -5.47 10.62
CA ALA A 230 17.43 -6.32 9.48
C ALA A 230 18.24 -5.91 8.23
N SER A 231 18.29 -4.63 7.92
CA SER A 231 19.09 -4.08 6.82
C SER A 231 20.59 -4.38 6.98
N ASP A 232 21.13 -4.21 8.20
CA ASP A 232 22.54 -4.53 8.49
C ASP A 232 22.84 -6.03 8.30
N ALA A 233 21.95 -6.92 8.79
CA ALA A 233 22.09 -8.37 8.60
C ALA A 233 21.99 -8.78 7.13
N ALA A 234 21.11 -8.12 6.34
CA ALA A 234 21.00 -8.35 4.91
C ALA A 234 22.26 -7.90 4.16
N LYS A 235 22.85 -6.76 4.53
CA LYS A 235 24.13 -6.30 3.99
C LYS A 235 25.26 -7.28 4.29
N GLU A 236 25.32 -7.82 5.51
CA GLU A 236 26.28 -8.89 5.85
C GLU A 236 26.05 -10.15 4.99
N ALA A 237 24.79 -10.56 4.78
CA ALA A 237 24.46 -11.69 3.92
C ALA A 237 24.94 -11.48 2.48
N TYR A 238 24.70 -10.29 1.94
CA TYR A 238 25.20 -9.86 0.64
C TYR A 238 26.73 -9.94 0.56
N GLU A 239 27.45 -9.37 1.53
CA GLU A 239 28.92 -9.41 1.58
C GLU A 239 29.45 -10.84 1.62
N TYR A 240 28.87 -11.72 2.45
CA TYR A 240 29.25 -13.13 2.49
C TYR A 240 29.01 -13.85 1.16
N ALA A 241 27.91 -13.54 0.46
CA ALA A 241 27.60 -14.12 -0.84
C ALA A 241 28.62 -13.72 -1.90
N ILE A 242 28.96 -12.43 -1.97
CA ILE A 242 29.99 -11.91 -2.89
C ILE A 242 31.34 -12.56 -2.61
N GLU A 243 31.77 -12.60 -1.34
CA GLU A 243 33.04 -13.26 -0.97
C GLU A 243 33.06 -14.75 -1.34
N ALA A 244 31.94 -15.46 -1.13
CA ALA A 244 31.82 -16.87 -1.47
C ALA A 244 31.94 -17.10 -2.98
N LYS A 245 31.27 -16.27 -3.78
CA LYS A 245 31.34 -16.27 -5.24
C LYS A 245 32.77 -16.07 -5.73
N GLU A 246 33.46 -15.04 -5.24
CA GLU A 246 34.85 -14.74 -5.62
C GLU A 246 35.80 -15.91 -5.30
N LYS A 247 35.65 -16.53 -4.12
CA LYS A 247 36.43 -17.72 -3.72
C LYS A 247 36.16 -18.91 -4.65
N ALA A 248 34.91 -19.15 -5.03
CA ALA A 248 34.53 -20.23 -5.93
C ALA A 248 35.08 -20.02 -7.35
N GLU A 249 34.96 -18.81 -7.89
CA GLU A 249 35.49 -18.45 -9.20
C GLU A 249 37.02 -18.58 -9.25
N ALA A 250 37.73 -18.10 -8.22
CA ALA A 250 39.19 -18.25 -8.11
C ALA A 250 39.62 -19.73 -8.04
N ALA A 251 38.88 -20.57 -7.32
CA ALA A 251 39.13 -22.00 -7.25
C ALA A 251 38.91 -22.69 -8.61
N SER A 252 37.83 -22.32 -9.32
CA SER A 252 37.51 -22.85 -10.64
C SER A 252 38.59 -22.52 -11.68
N PHE A 253 39.12 -21.29 -11.65
CA PHE A 253 40.20 -20.84 -12.53
C PHE A 253 41.50 -21.61 -12.27
N ARG A 254 41.84 -21.81 -10.99
CA ARG A 254 43.03 -22.57 -10.58
C ARG A 254 42.97 -24.01 -11.07
N ASN A 255 41.81 -24.66 -10.96
CA ASN A 255 41.63 -26.03 -11.44
C ASN A 255 41.75 -26.14 -12.97
N ARG A 256 41.22 -25.16 -13.72
CA ARG A 256 41.40 -25.12 -15.18
C ARG A 256 42.88 -25.00 -15.56
N LEU A 257 43.64 -24.13 -14.91
CA LEU A 257 45.07 -23.98 -15.18
C LEU A 257 45.87 -25.26 -14.91
N ILE A 258 45.54 -26.00 -13.85
CA ILE A 258 46.22 -27.27 -13.54
C ILE A 258 45.94 -28.32 -14.62
N ILE A 259 44.68 -28.45 -15.07
CA ILE A 259 44.30 -29.42 -16.10
C ILE A 259 44.95 -29.06 -17.44
N TYR A 260 44.88 -27.79 -17.86
CA TYR A 260 45.52 -27.36 -19.11
C TYR A 260 47.05 -27.44 -19.04
N GLY A 261 47.64 -27.17 -17.88
CA GLY A 261 49.07 -27.40 -17.63
C GLY A 261 49.45 -28.86 -17.76
N ALA A 262 48.66 -29.77 -17.20
CA ALA A 262 48.89 -31.22 -17.29
C ALA A 262 48.75 -31.73 -18.74
N ILE A 263 47.72 -31.30 -19.48
CA ILE A 263 47.53 -31.66 -20.90
C ILE A 263 48.69 -31.10 -21.75
N GLY A 264 49.07 -29.84 -21.52
CA GLY A 264 50.20 -29.22 -22.20
C GLY A 264 51.52 -29.96 -21.95
N ALA A 265 51.78 -30.35 -20.71
CA ALA A 265 52.97 -31.14 -20.35
C ALA A 265 52.98 -32.51 -21.04
N ILE A 266 51.84 -33.22 -21.08
CA ILE A 266 51.71 -34.51 -21.76
C ILE A 266 51.96 -34.34 -23.27
N ALA A 267 51.40 -33.30 -23.90
CA ALA A 267 51.62 -33.03 -25.33
C ALA A 267 53.11 -32.81 -25.66
N VAL A 268 53.82 -32.04 -24.83
CA VAL A 268 55.27 -31.83 -24.99
C VAL A 268 56.05 -33.14 -24.85
N ILE A 269 55.72 -33.97 -23.85
CA ILE A 269 56.36 -35.28 -23.64
C ILE A 269 56.15 -36.19 -24.86
N VAL A 270 54.94 -36.22 -25.43
CA VAL A 270 54.63 -37.02 -26.63
C VAL A 270 55.43 -36.53 -27.85
N ILE A 271 55.55 -35.21 -28.05
CA ILE A 271 56.35 -34.63 -29.14
C ILE A 271 57.82 -35.00 -28.99
N ILE A 272 58.40 -34.89 -27.78
CA ILE A 272 59.79 -35.27 -27.52
C ILE A 272 60.00 -36.77 -27.78
N ALA A 273 59.08 -37.63 -27.33
CA ALA A 273 59.14 -39.07 -27.57
C ALA A 273 59.07 -39.42 -29.07
N LEU A 274 58.23 -38.73 -29.84
CA LEU A 274 58.15 -38.89 -31.31
C LEU A 274 59.45 -38.47 -32.00
N ILE A 275 60.05 -37.34 -31.61
CA ILE A 275 61.33 -36.87 -32.14
C ILE A 275 62.45 -37.87 -31.81
N MET A 276 62.48 -38.40 -30.58
CA MET A 276 63.45 -39.43 -30.18
C MET A 276 63.25 -40.74 -30.96
N ARG A 277 62.01 -41.17 -31.21
CA ARG A 277 61.70 -42.37 -32.00
C ARG A 277 62.13 -42.22 -33.46
N GLN A 278 61.91 -41.06 -34.07
CA GLN A 278 62.38 -40.76 -35.44
C GLN A 278 63.91 -40.77 -35.52
N ARG A 279 64.61 -40.25 -34.51
CA ARG A 279 66.09 -40.29 -34.45
C ARG A 279 66.66 -41.69 -34.15
N GLY A 280 65.98 -42.50 -33.35
CA GLY A 280 66.40 -43.89 -33.06
C GLY A 280 66.26 -44.83 -34.27
N SER A 281 65.27 -44.60 -35.13
CA SER A 281 65.07 -45.33 -36.39
C SER A 281 66.17 -45.07 -37.42
N PHE A 282 66.91 -43.96 -37.33
CA PHE A 282 67.95 -43.59 -38.31
C PHE A 282 69.33 -44.20 -38.00
N ARG A 283 69.48 -44.91 -36.87
CA ARG A 283 70.72 -45.63 -36.50
C ARG A 283 70.71 -47.12 -36.87
N ARG A 284 69.64 -47.60 -37.52
CA ARG A 284 69.55 -48.97 -38.08
C ARG A 284 69.32 -48.89 -39.59
N LEU A 285 70.26 -48.31 -40.32
CA LEU A 285 70.47 -48.49 -41.75
C LEU A 285 71.98 -48.52 -41.99
#